data_AF-A0A8I6Y781-F1
#
_entry.id   AF-A0A8I6Y781-F1
#
_cell.length_a   1.000
_cell.length_b   1.000
_cell.length_c   1.000
_cell.angle_alpha   90.00
_cell.angle_beta   90.00
_cell.angle_gamma   90.00
#
_symmetry.space_group_name_H-M   'P 1'
#
loop_
_entity.id
_entity.type
_entity.pdbx_description
1 polymer ?
#
loop_
_entity_poly.entity_id
_entity_poly.type
_entity_poly.pdbx_seq_one_letter_code
_entity_poly.pdbx_strand_id
1 'polypeptide(L)'
;MSHSSSEARSNGADDAQPGQSRVTRAKRPCPDAGDVTALPVPVARVIGAAAAASRSMHARHGGYSPSVAVGMAGAHSWAPYSAIIPALRSLLLMNLKEGASLKAAREAIAGLYDHATPFGASRRFPAGEVYVCLDRAPLALMMQGIVQPLVKAETAGLLGSRLAGACSNYISGISSALHELTCVDDRPGISPVLYDRAIFESVFLLTWTEP
;
A
#
# COMPACT_ATOMS: atom_id res chain seq x y z
N MET A 1 -42.30 14.31 50.59
CA MET A 1 -41.78 14.65 51.93
C MET A 1 -40.67 13.69 52.29
N SER A 2 -39.65 14.24 52.95
CA SER A 2 -38.45 13.59 53.54
C SER A 2 -37.21 13.47 52.65
N HIS A 3 -36.30 14.40 52.92
CA HIS A 3 -34.91 14.54 52.49
C HIS A 3 -33.99 13.56 53.23
N SER A 4 -32.81 13.26 52.65
CA SER A 4 -31.53 13.45 53.35
C SER A 4 -30.32 13.24 52.44
N SER A 5 -29.56 14.33 52.29
CA SER A 5 -28.21 14.43 51.74
C SER A 5 -27.16 13.91 52.73
N SER A 6 -25.99 13.50 52.23
CA SER A 6 -24.73 13.78 52.93
C SER A 6 -23.52 13.62 51.99
N GLU A 7 -22.94 14.76 51.60
CA GLU A 7 -21.54 14.88 51.22
C GLU A 7 -20.69 15.05 52.48
N ALA A 8 -19.46 14.54 52.49
CA ALA A 8 -18.42 15.04 53.38
C ALA A 8 -17.01 14.90 52.75
N ARG A 9 -16.38 16.04 52.53
CA ARG A 9 -14.93 16.24 52.37
C ARG A 9 -14.31 16.58 53.74
N SER A 10 -13.04 16.22 53.99
CA SER A 10 -12.05 16.96 54.82
C SER A 10 -10.71 16.18 54.80
N ASN A 11 -9.56 16.65 54.31
CA ASN A 11 -8.61 17.71 54.70
C ASN A 11 -7.70 17.43 55.94
N GLY A 12 -6.36 17.60 55.73
CA GLY A 12 -5.27 17.80 56.73
C GLY A 12 -4.26 16.63 56.80
N ALA A 13 -3.00 16.69 56.31
CA ALA A 13 -1.80 17.46 56.73
C ALA A 13 -1.33 17.07 58.15
N ASP A 14 -0.06 16.84 58.53
CA ASP A 14 1.27 16.90 57.91
C ASP A 14 2.24 16.10 58.85
N ASP A 15 3.51 15.99 58.46
CA ASP A 15 4.73 15.74 59.28
C ASP A 15 5.57 14.45 59.14
N ALA A 16 6.85 14.73 58.84
CA ALA A 16 8.11 14.04 59.17
C ALA A 16 8.71 12.98 58.20
N GLN A 17 9.62 13.48 57.34
CA GLN A 17 10.73 12.81 56.61
C GLN A 17 11.79 12.16 57.56
N PRO A 18 12.88 11.46 57.10
CA PRO A 18 13.40 11.28 55.73
C PRO A 18 13.86 9.86 55.34
N GLY A 19 13.87 9.55 54.04
CA GLY A 19 14.55 8.39 53.46
C GLY A 19 15.16 8.73 52.11
N GLN A 20 16.47 8.95 52.11
CA GLN A 20 17.26 9.37 50.96
C GLN A 20 17.33 8.25 49.89
N SER A 21 17.10 8.61 48.62
CA SER A 21 17.90 8.05 47.52
C SER A 21 17.97 9.04 46.36
N ARG A 22 19.12 9.71 46.30
CA ARG A 22 19.58 10.47 45.15
C ARG A 22 19.74 9.54 43.95
N VAL A 23 19.02 9.83 42.87
CA VAL A 23 19.54 9.60 41.52
C VAL A 23 19.43 10.93 40.78
N THR A 24 20.57 11.59 40.65
CA THR A 24 20.75 12.83 39.89
C THR A 24 20.45 12.59 38.42
N ARG A 25 19.35 13.16 37.92
CA ARG A 25 19.05 13.27 36.49
C ARG A 25 20.04 14.26 35.88
N ALA A 26 21.02 13.76 35.12
CA ALA A 26 21.90 14.59 34.32
C ALA A 26 21.07 15.46 33.35
N LYS A 27 21.22 16.78 33.49
CA LYS A 27 20.66 17.79 32.60
C LYS A 27 21.34 17.64 31.24
N ARG A 28 20.61 17.24 30.19
CA ARG A 28 21.13 17.28 28.81
C ARG A 28 21.45 18.74 28.48
N PRO A 29 22.65 19.06 27.95
CA PRO A 29 22.87 20.33 27.30
C PRO A 29 22.00 20.37 26.03
N CYS A 30 21.14 21.38 25.92
CA CYS A 30 20.61 21.79 24.62
C CYS A 30 21.76 22.44 23.85
N PRO A 31 22.04 22.07 22.59
CA PRO A 31 22.94 22.86 21.77
C PRO A 31 22.23 24.14 21.35
N ASP A 32 22.93 25.24 21.58
CA ASP A 32 22.55 26.59 21.26
C ASP A 32 22.47 26.80 19.74
N ALA A 33 21.65 27.77 19.33
CA ALA A 33 21.46 28.12 17.94
C ALA A 33 22.68 28.86 17.40
N GLY A 34 23.44 28.21 16.52
CA GLY A 34 24.43 28.89 15.69
C GLY A 34 25.63 28.00 15.38
N ASP A 35 25.57 27.24 14.28
CA ASP A 35 26.60 27.28 13.25
C ASP A 35 26.16 26.46 12.04
N VAL A 36 25.95 27.13 10.90
CA VAL A 36 25.88 26.48 9.60
C VAL A 36 27.32 26.44 9.10
N THR A 37 28.03 25.33 9.28
CA THR A 37 28.96 24.74 8.29
C THR A 37 29.77 23.59 8.89
N ALA A 38 30.09 22.63 8.02
CA ALA A 38 30.90 21.43 8.24
C ALA A 38 30.24 20.29 9.05
N LEU A 39 29.66 19.34 8.30
CA LEU A 39 29.54 17.96 8.77
C LEU A 39 30.90 17.50 9.32
N PRO A 40 30.93 16.74 10.43
CA PRO A 40 32.16 16.15 10.93
C PRO A 40 32.89 15.47 9.77
N VAL A 41 34.18 15.79 9.60
CA VAL A 41 35.03 15.31 8.49
C VAL A 41 34.87 13.80 8.19
N PRO A 42 34.66 12.91 9.18
CA PRO A 42 34.40 11.49 8.91
C PRO A 42 33.08 11.24 8.16
N VAL A 43 32.00 11.94 8.52
CA VAL A 43 30.67 11.79 7.91
C VAL A 43 30.68 12.35 6.49
N ALA A 44 31.30 13.52 6.29
CA ALA A 44 31.47 14.09 4.95
C ALA A 44 32.32 13.19 4.04
N ARG A 45 33.34 12.52 4.59
CA ARG A 45 34.19 11.57 3.86
C ARG A 45 33.45 10.26 3.54
N VAL A 46 32.62 9.77 4.44
CA VAL A 46 31.77 8.58 4.19
C VAL A 46 30.70 8.89 3.15
N ILE A 47 30.05 10.06 3.22
CA ILE A 47 29.09 10.50 2.20
C ILE A 47 29.80 10.73 0.86
N GLY A 48 30.98 11.34 0.87
CA GLY A 48 31.80 11.54 -0.33
C GLY A 48 32.27 10.23 -0.95
N ALA A 49 32.68 9.26 -0.13
CA ALA A 49 33.08 7.93 -0.58
C ALA A 49 31.89 7.09 -1.06
N ALA A 50 30.73 7.17 -0.39
CA ALA A 50 29.50 6.53 -0.85
C ALA A 50 29.02 7.16 -2.17
N ALA A 51 29.01 8.49 -2.28
CA ALA A 51 28.67 9.19 -3.51
C ALA A 51 29.70 8.95 -4.63
N ALA A 52 30.99 8.74 -4.31
CA ALA A 52 32.02 8.35 -5.27
C ALA A 52 31.89 6.88 -5.69
N ALA A 53 31.53 5.97 -4.77
CA ALA A 53 31.25 4.57 -5.07
C ALA A 53 29.97 4.41 -5.92
N SER A 54 28.93 5.20 -5.63
CA SER A 54 27.73 5.30 -6.49
C SER A 54 28.07 5.88 -7.87
N ARG A 55 29.08 6.76 -7.96
CA ARG A 55 29.59 7.28 -9.23
C ARG A 55 30.51 6.32 -9.98
N SER A 56 31.24 5.45 -9.29
CA SER A 56 32.09 4.44 -9.94
C SER A 56 31.33 3.17 -10.32
N MET A 57 30.17 2.91 -9.70
CA MET A 57 29.15 1.97 -10.16
C MET A 57 28.25 2.58 -11.26
N HIS A 58 28.79 3.47 -12.11
CA HIS A 58 28.09 3.80 -13.35
C HIS A 58 28.01 2.55 -14.20
N ALA A 59 26.79 2.01 -14.17
CA ALA A 59 26.32 0.86 -14.89
C ALA A 59 26.76 0.94 -16.35
N ARG A 60 27.59 -0.02 -16.77
CA ARG A 60 27.77 -0.33 -18.20
C ARG A 60 26.53 -1.03 -18.81
N HIS A 61 25.42 -1.02 -18.09
CA HIS A 61 24.17 -1.67 -18.47
C HIS A 61 23.07 -0.62 -18.25
N GLY A 62 22.49 -0.09 -19.32
CA GLY A 62 21.30 0.76 -19.23
C GLY A 62 20.18 0.05 -18.45
N GLY A 63 19.21 0.81 -17.94
CA GLY A 63 18.14 0.27 -17.10
C GLY A 63 17.54 1.27 -16.12
N TYR A 64 16.61 0.79 -15.29
CA TYR A 64 16.05 1.56 -14.18
C TYR A 64 16.97 1.62 -12.97
N SER A 65 17.04 2.78 -12.33
CA SER A 65 17.70 3.02 -11.04
C SER A 65 16.84 3.89 -10.11
N PRO A 66 16.97 3.76 -8.77
CA PRO A 66 17.82 2.82 -8.03
C PRO A 66 17.23 1.39 -7.97
N SER A 67 18.08 0.37 -7.85
CA SER A 67 17.68 -1.04 -7.87
C SER A 67 16.68 -1.43 -6.76
N VAL A 68 16.77 -0.81 -5.58
CA VAL A 68 15.83 -1.04 -4.48
C VAL A 68 14.41 -0.63 -4.88
N ALA A 69 14.26 0.52 -5.55
CA ALA A 69 12.97 0.97 -6.05
C ALA A 69 12.42 0.07 -7.14
N VAL A 70 13.28 -0.47 -8.02
CA VAL A 70 12.89 -1.47 -9.02
C VAL A 70 12.37 -2.73 -8.35
N GLY A 71 13.04 -3.20 -7.28
CA GLY A 71 12.58 -4.34 -6.49
C GLY A 71 11.22 -4.11 -5.82
N MET A 72 11.03 -2.92 -5.21
CA MET A 72 9.74 -2.56 -4.62
C MET A 72 8.61 -2.49 -5.65
N ALA A 73 8.88 -1.89 -6.81
CA ALA A 73 7.93 -1.85 -7.91
C ALA A 73 7.60 -3.26 -8.43
N GLY A 74 8.62 -4.12 -8.53
CA GLY A 74 8.49 -5.48 -9.05
C GLY A 74 7.79 -6.45 -8.09
N ALA A 75 7.69 -6.11 -6.80
CA ALA A 75 6.96 -6.89 -5.80
C ALA A 75 5.43 -6.74 -5.91
N HIS A 76 4.95 -5.76 -6.69
CA HIS A 76 3.53 -5.59 -6.94
C HIS A 76 3.05 -6.48 -8.09
N SER A 77 1.77 -6.85 -8.04
CA SER A 77 1.04 -7.55 -9.10
C SER A 77 0.51 -6.54 -10.11
N TRP A 78 0.87 -6.75 -11.38
CA TRP A 78 0.57 -5.82 -12.47
C TRP A 78 -0.34 -6.48 -13.49
N ALA A 79 -1.46 -5.84 -13.83
CA ALA A 79 -2.33 -6.29 -14.91
C ALA A 79 -2.49 -5.17 -15.96
N PRO A 80 -2.47 -5.46 -17.26
CA PRO A 80 -2.75 -4.45 -18.27
C PRO A 80 -4.22 -4.00 -18.15
N TYR A 81 -4.47 -2.70 -18.32
CA TYR A 81 -5.83 -2.13 -18.25
C TYR A 81 -6.80 -2.80 -19.23
N SER A 82 -6.28 -3.18 -20.40
CA SER A 82 -7.00 -3.90 -21.45
C SER A 82 -7.43 -5.31 -21.06
N ALA A 83 -6.82 -5.94 -20.05
CA ALA A 83 -7.22 -7.26 -19.55
C ALA A 83 -8.17 -7.16 -18.35
N ILE A 84 -7.89 -6.26 -17.39
CA ILE A 84 -8.66 -6.18 -16.15
C ILE A 84 -10.10 -5.69 -16.38
N ILE A 85 -10.32 -4.69 -17.24
CA ILE A 85 -11.65 -4.14 -17.46
C ILE A 85 -12.60 -5.18 -18.07
N PRO A 86 -12.24 -5.89 -19.17
CA PRO A 86 -13.07 -6.96 -19.69
C PRO A 86 -13.26 -8.12 -18.70
N ALA A 87 -12.23 -8.48 -17.93
CA ALA A 87 -12.34 -9.54 -16.93
C ALA A 87 -13.36 -9.20 -15.85
N LEU A 88 -13.27 -8.00 -15.25
CA LEU A 88 -14.23 -7.51 -14.25
C LEU A 88 -15.66 -7.44 -14.82
N ARG A 89 -15.83 -6.97 -16.07
CA ARG A 89 -17.14 -6.97 -16.73
C ARG A 89 -17.69 -8.38 -16.95
N SER A 90 -16.83 -9.33 -17.31
CA SER A 90 -17.22 -10.73 -17.50
C SER A 90 -17.63 -11.39 -16.18
N LEU A 91 -16.95 -11.05 -15.08
CA LEU A 91 -17.28 -11.53 -13.74
C LEU A 91 -18.70 -11.13 -13.29
N LEU A 92 -19.17 -9.93 -13.66
CA LEU A 92 -20.56 -9.50 -13.38
C LEU A 92 -21.63 -10.40 -14.01
N LEU A 93 -21.27 -11.12 -15.08
CA LEU A 93 -22.19 -11.99 -15.81
C LEU A 93 -22.20 -13.43 -15.28
N MET A 94 -21.36 -13.75 -14.30
CA MET A 94 -21.22 -15.11 -13.79
C MET A 94 -22.29 -15.46 -12.76
N ASN A 95 -22.79 -16.70 -12.83
CA ASN A 95 -23.79 -17.21 -11.90
C ASN A 95 -23.14 -17.94 -10.72
N LEU A 96 -23.07 -17.30 -9.56
CA LEU A 96 -22.44 -17.88 -8.36
C LEU A 96 -23.14 -19.13 -7.80
N LYS A 97 -24.33 -19.48 -8.29
CA LYS A 97 -25.01 -20.74 -7.93
C LYS A 97 -24.37 -21.97 -8.58
N GLU A 98 -23.70 -21.77 -9.70
CA GLU A 98 -23.13 -22.86 -10.48
C GLU A 98 -21.66 -23.06 -10.10
N GLY A 99 -21.30 -24.28 -9.68
CA GLY A 99 -19.92 -24.60 -9.29
C GLY A 99 -18.91 -24.35 -10.41
N ALA A 100 -19.29 -24.57 -11.67
CA ALA A 100 -18.45 -24.27 -12.83
C ALA A 100 -18.18 -22.76 -12.97
N SER A 101 -19.22 -21.92 -12.79
CA SER A 101 -19.11 -20.46 -12.82
C SER A 101 -18.27 -19.93 -11.65
N LEU A 102 -18.39 -20.53 -10.45
CA LEU A 102 -17.54 -20.20 -9.30
C LEU A 102 -16.05 -20.49 -9.59
N LYS A 103 -15.77 -21.67 -10.17
CA LYS A 103 -14.41 -22.06 -10.55
C LYS A 103 -13.86 -21.10 -11.61
N ALA A 104 -14.62 -20.83 -12.67
CA ALA A 104 -14.24 -19.90 -13.72
C ALA A 104 -13.99 -18.47 -13.18
N ALA A 105 -14.81 -18.00 -12.23
CA ALA A 105 -14.61 -16.70 -11.59
C ALA A 105 -13.27 -16.61 -10.88
N ARG A 106 -12.89 -17.67 -10.14
CA ARG A 106 -11.60 -17.72 -9.43
C ARG A 106 -10.43 -17.80 -10.39
N GLU A 107 -10.53 -18.62 -11.44
CA GLU A 107 -9.49 -18.74 -12.47
C GLU A 107 -9.30 -17.41 -13.20
N ALA A 108 -10.38 -16.71 -13.53
CA ALA A 108 -10.32 -15.38 -14.13
C ALA A 108 -9.64 -14.36 -13.21
N ILE A 109 -9.95 -14.36 -11.90
CA ILE A 109 -9.29 -13.47 -10.95
C ILE A 109 -7.82 -13.84 -10.78
N ALA A 110 -7.49 -15.13 -10.62
CA ALA A 110 -6.11 -15.59 -10.51
C ALA A 110 -5.29 -15.19 -11.74
N GLY A 111 -5.85 -15.35 -12.94
CA GLY A 111 -5.21 -14.94 -14.18
C GLY A 111 -4.88 -13.45 -14.26
N LEU A 112 -5.59 -12.57 -13.52
CA LEU A 112 -5.22 -11.16 -13.41
C LEU A 112 -3.92 -10.95 -12.61
N TYR A 113 -3.66 -11.78 -11.60
CA TYR A 113 -2.45 -11.71 -10.78
C TYR A 113 -1.24 -12.40 -11.45
N ASP A 114 -1.48 -13.27 -12.43
CA ASP A 114 -0.44 -14.00 -13.16
C ASP A 114 0.19 -13.22 -14.32
N HIS A 115 -0.23 -11.97 -14.54
CA HIS A 115 0.35 -11.11 -15.57
C HIS A 115 1.81 -10.72 -15.24
N ALA A 116 2.66 -10.71 -16.27
CA ALA A 116 4.07 -10.38 -16.12
C ALA A 116 4.27 -8.90 -15.76
N THR A 117 5.26 -8.63 -14.90
CA THR A 117 5.71 -7.27 -14.59
C THR A 117 6.06 -6.49 -15.87
N PRO A 118 5.54 -5.26 -16.08
CA PRO A 118 5.68 -4.55 -17.37
C PRO A 118 7.10 -4.05 -17.67
N PHE A 119 8.00 -4.08 -16.68
CA PHE A 119 9.37 -3.59 -16.79
C PHE A 119 10.37 -4.64 -16.31
N GLY A 120 11.66 -4.39 -16.48
CA GLY A 120 12.75 -5.24 -16.02
C GLY A 120 14.11 -4.57 -16.21
N ALA A 121 15.19 -5.32 -15.96
CA ALA A 121 16.56 -4.81 -16.06
C ALA A 121 16.88 -4.15 -17.41
N SER A 122 16.39 -4.73 -18.51
CA SER A 122 16.57 -4.25 -19.88
C SER A 122 15.27 -3.81 -20.56
N ARG A 123 14.17 -3.69 -19.80
CA ARG A 123 12.85 -3.32 -20.32
C ARG A 123 12.29 -2.13 -19.55
N ARG A 124 12.23 -0.98 -20.21
CA ARG A 124 11.52 0.20 -19.71
C ARG A 124 10.01 -0.08 -19.68
N PHE A 125 9.28 0.55 -18.77
CA PHE A 125 7.83 0.49 -18.74
C PHE A 125 7.25 0.89 -20.12
N PRO A 126 6.27 0.16 -20.68
CA PRO A 126 5.82 0.37 -22.06
C PRO A 126 5.28 1.79 -22.29
N ALA A 127 5.55 2.36 -23.48
CA ALA A 127 5.02 3.67 -23.86
C ALA A 127 3.58 3.50 -24.35
N GLY A 128 2.66 4.36 -23.90
CA GLY A 128 1.29 4.39 -24.39
C GLY A 128 0.39 3.26 -23.88
N GLU A 129 0.89 2.39 -23.01
CA GLU A 129 0.09 1.40 -22.30
C GLU A 129 -0.18 1.83 -20.86
N VAL A 130 -1.32 1.40 -20.34
CA VAL A 130 -1.72 1.62 -18.94
C VAL A 130 -1.79 0.28 -18.24
N TYR A 131 -1.11 0.18 -17.09
CA TYR A 131 -1.19 -0.98 -16.21
C TYR A 131 -1.87 -0.60 -14.90
N VAL A 132 -2.38 -1.62 -14.24
CA VAL A 132 -3.05 -1.53 -12.95
C VAL A 132 -2.22 -2.28 -11.92
N CYS A 133 -1.94 -1.63 -10.80
CA CYS A 133 -1.33 -2.28 -9.66
C CYS A 133 -2.43 -2.87 -8.75
N LEU A 134 -2.61 -4.19 -8.79
CA LEU A 134 -3.71 -4.88 -8.09
C LEU A 134 -3.59 -4.84 -6.57
N ASP A 135 -2.37 -4.68 -6.04
CA ASP A 135 -2.08 -4.75 -4.61
C ASP A 135 -2.15 -3.39 -3.89
N ARG A 136 -2.45 -2.31 -4.62
CA ARG A 136 -2.56 -0.96 -4.04
C ARG A 136 -3.98 -0.71 -3.55
N ALA A 137 -4.10 -0.04 -2.40
CA ALA A 137 -5.37 0.50 -1.96
C ALA A 137 -5.82 1.66 -2.88
N PRO A 138 -7.14 1.82 -3.12
CA PRO A 138 -8.22 1.02 -2.54
C PRO A 138 -8.54 -0.27 -3.32
N LEU A 139 -8.00 -0.46 -4.52
CA LEU A 139 -8.33 -1.58 -5.40
C LEU A 139 -8.10 -2.95 -4.75
N ALA A 140 -7.00 -3.14 -4.02
CA ALA A 140 -6.71 -4.39 -3.33
C ALA A 140 -7.84 -4.83 -2.38
N LEU A 141 -8.45 -3.87 -1.66
CA LEU A 141 -9.56 -4.14 -0.76
C LEU A 141 -10.83 -4.56 -1.53
N MET A 142 -11.06 -3.94 -2.68
CA MET A 142 -12.17 -4.28 -3.56
C MET A 142 -11.97 -5.70 -4.13
N MET A 143 -10.77 -6.03 -4.61
CA MET A 143 -10.44 -7.37 -5.10
C MET A 143 -10.62 -8.44 -4.03
N GLN A 144 -10.22 -8.17 -2.78
CA GLN A 144 -10.49 -9.06 -1.64
C GLN A 144 -12.00 -9.23 -1.39
N GLY A 145 -12.77 -8.13 -1.50
CA GLY A 145 -14.24 -8.15 -1.41
C GLY A 145 -14.92 -8.98 -2.50
N ILE A 146 -14.28 -9.14 -3.66
CA ILE A 146 -14.74 -10.01 -4.76
C ILE A 146 -14.40 -11.48 -4.49
N VAL A 147 -13.18 -11.77 -4.03
CA VAL A 147 -12.72 -13.15 -3.81
C VAL A 147 -13.42 -13.80 -2.60
N GLN A 148 -13.61 -13.06 -1.52
CA GLN A 148 -14.12 -13.64 -0.26
C GLN A 148 -15.51 -14.30 -0.39
N PRO A 149 -16.51 -13.71 -1.09
CA PRO A 149 -17.78 -14.38 -1.39
C PRO A 149 -17.62 -15.69 -2.17
N LEU A 150 -16.69 -15.75 -3.15
CA LEU A 150 -16.46 -16.95 -3.97
C LEU A 150 -15.96 -18.12 -3.11
N VAL A 151 -15.00 -17.85 -2.21
CA VAL A 151 -14.45 -18.85 -1.28
C VAL A 151 -15.53 -19.34 -0.31
N LYS A 152 -16.37 -18.44 0.20
CA LYS A 152 -17.48 -18.80 1.11
C LYS A 152 -18.54 -19.64 0.40
N ALA A 153 -18.88 -19.31 -0.83
CA ALA A 153 -19.88 -20.05 -1.61
C ALA A 153 -19.45 -21.52 -1.83
N GLU A 154 -18.18 -21.74 -2.14
CA GLU A 154 -17.61 -23.08 -2.35
C GLU A 154 -17.48 -23.90 -1.05
N THR A 155 -16.92 -23.29 -0.01
CA THR A 155 -16.59 -24.03 1.23
C THR A 155 -17.80 -24.29 2.13
N ALA A 156 -18.79 -23.40 2.12
CA ALA A 156 -19.91 -23.43 3.07
C ALA A 156 -21.26 -23.84 2.46
N GLY A 157 -21.34 -24.03 1.13
CA GLY A 157 -22.61 -24.36 0.46
C GLY A 157 -23.71 -23.35 0.77
N LEU A 158 -23.49 -22.08 0.41
CA LEU A 158 -24.40 -20.98 0.77
C LEU A 158 -25.78 -21.14 0.13
N LEU A 159 -26.83 -20.96 0.93
CA LEU A 159 -28.24 -21.01 0.51
C LEU A 159 -29.02 -19.80 1.03
N GLY A 160 -30.17 -19.54 0.41
CA GLY A 160 -31.13 -18.51 0.85
C GLY A 160 -30.50 -17.12 1.01
N SER A 161 -30.76 -16.47 2.14
CA SER A 161 -30.31 -15.10 2.43
C SER A 161 -28.77 -14.95 2.46
N ARG A 162 -28.05 -15.99 2.87
CA ARG A 162 -26.57 -15.96 2.90
C ARG A 162 -25.98 -15.93 1.50
N LEU A 163 -26.57 -16.70 0.59
CA LEU A 163 -26.19 -16.68 -0.83
C LEU A 163 -26.52 -15.33 -1.46
N ALA A 164 -27.71 -14.78 -1.19
CA ALA A 164 -28.10 -13.46 -1.68
C ALA A 164 -27.12 -12.36 -1.20
N GLY A 165 -26.72 -12.41 0.07
CA GLY A 165 -25.71 -11.50 0.62
C GLY A 165 -24.34 -11.66 -0.04
N ALA A 166 -23.90 -12.89 -0.30
CA ALA A 166 -22.65 -13.15 -1.01
C ALA A 166 -22.67 -12.61 -2.45
N CYS A 167 -23.76 -12.83 -3.19
CA CYS A 167 -23.93 -12.26 -4.53
C CYS A 167 -23.92 -10.72 -4.51
N SER A 168 -24.61 -10.10 -3.55
CA SER A 168 -24.62 -8.64 -3.40
C SER A 168 -23.22 -8.08 -3.13
N ASN A 169 -22.47 -8.69 -2.21
CA ASN A 169 -21.10 -8.29 -1.91
C ASN A 169 -20.16 -8.47 -3.12
N TYR A 170 -20.32 -9.57 -3.85
CA TYR A 170 -19.55 -9.83 -5.07
C TYR A 170 -19.80 -8.77 -6.15
N ILE A 171 -21.07 -8.51 -6.47
CA ILE A 171 -21.45 -7.51 -7.48
C ILE A 171 -21.01 -6.11 -7.05
N SER A 172 -21.20 -5.76 -5.77
CA SER A 172 -20.79 -4.48 -5.22
C SER A 172 -19.27 -4.30 -5.27
N GLY A 173 -18.50 -5.34 -4.94
CA GLY A 173 -17.04 -5.35 -5.03
C GLY A 173 -16.55 -5.11 -6.46
N ILE A 174 -17.13 -5.81 -7.44
CA ILE A 174 -16.77 -5.63 -8.86
C ILE A 174 -17.16 -4.23 -9.35
N SER A 175 -18.35 -3.77 -9.02
CA SER A 175 -18.83 -2.44 -9.43
C SER A 175 -17.95 -1.33 -8.85
N SER A 176 -17.53 -1.48 -7.59
CA SER A 176 -16.61 -0.55 -6.93
C SER A 176 -15.22 -0.56 -7.58
N ALA A 177 -14.69 -1.75 -7.90
CA ALA A 177 -13.42 -1.89 -8.61
C ALA A 177 -13.47 -1.24 -10.01
N LEU A 178 -14.54 -1.48 -10.76
CA LEU A 178 -14.75 -0.84 -12.07
C LEU A 178 -14.88 0.68 -11.95
N HIS A 179 -15.61 1.16 -10.94
CA HIS A 179 -15.74 2.59 -10.68
C HIS A 179 -14.38 3.22 -10.36
N GLU A 180 -13.58 2.60 -9.49
CA GLU A 180 -12.23 3.06 -9.16
C GLU A 180 -11.32 3.13 -10.40
N LEU A 181 -11.42 2.16 -11.31
CA LEU A 181 -10.59 2.08 -12.52
C LEU A 181 -11.07 2.98 -13.67
N THR A 182 -12.25 3.59 -13.56
CA THR A 182 -12.84 4.43 -14.61
C THR A 182 -13.12 5.86 -14.15
N CYS A 183 -13.04 6.12 -12.84
CA CYS A 183 -13.18 7.45 -12.29
C CYS A 183 -11.94 8.30 -12.59
N VAL A 184 -12.16 9.57 -12.93
CA VAL A 184 -11.12 10.55 -13.28
C VAL A 184 -10.85 11.50 -12.11
N ASP A 185 -11.38 11.21 -10.92
CA ASP A 185 -11.23 12.11 -9.78
C ASP A 185 -9.80 12.12 -9.24
N ASP A 186 -9.15 13.28 -9.33
CA ASP A 186 -7.91 13.62 -8.65
C ASP A 186 -8.15 13.64 -7.13
N ARG A 187 -8.15 12.46 -6.49
CA ARG A 187 -8.24 12.35 -5.04
C ARG A 187 -6.85 12.55 -4.42
N PRO A 188 -6.57 13.72 -3.78
CA PRO A 188 -5.27 13.97 -3.18
C PRO A 188 -5.00 12.99 -2.02
N GLY A 189 -3.80 12.41 -2.00
CA GLY A 189 -3.32 11.54 -0.92
C GLY A 189 -3.57 10.03 -1.10
N ILE A 190 -4.24 9.60 -2.18
CA ILE A 190 -4.36 8.19 -2.54
C ILE A 190 -3.27 7.85 -3.56
N SER A 191 -2.53 6.76 -3.33
CA SER A 191 -1.56 6.26 -4.31
C SER A 191 -2.30 5.89 -5.59
N PRO A 192 -1.77 6.24 -6.79
CA PRO A 192 -2.44 5.90 -8.02
C PRO A 192 -2.57 4.37 -8.14
N VAL A 193 -3.68 3.96 -8.74
CA VAL A 193 -3.97 2.55 -9.08
C VAL A 193 -3.63 2.27 -10.55
N LEU A 194 -3.78 3.29 -11.40
CA LEU A 194 -3.44 3.27 -12.82
C LEU A 194 -2.07 3.89 -13.05
N TYR A 195 -1.25 3.22 -13.86
CA TYR A 195 0.11 3.61 -14.14
C TYR A 195 0.33 3.62 -15.65
N ASP A 196 0.55 4.81 -16.20
CA ASP A 196 1.36 4.95 -17.39
C ASP A 196 2.85 5.00 -17.01
N ARG A 197 3.73 5.10 -18.01
CA ARG A 197 5.18 5.23 -17.77
C ARG A 197 5.53 6.41 -16.86
N ALA A 198 4.92 7.58 -17.06
CA ALA A 198 5.31 8.78 -16.35
C ALA A 198 4.91 8.69 -14.86
N ILE A 199 3.70 8.22 -14.59
CA ILE A 199 3.20 7.96 -13.23
C ILE A 199 4.07 6.88 -12.57
N PHE A 200 4.37 5.78 -13.27
CA PHE A 200 5.23 4.72 -12.77
C PHE A 200 6.61 5.24 -12.34
N GLU A 201 7.29 5.97 -13.23
CA GLU A 201 8.62 6.51 -12.96
C GLU A 201 8.59 7.54 -11.82
N SER A 202 7.55 8.37 -11.76
CA SER A 202 7.36 9.36 -10.70
C SER A 202 7.09 8.72 -9.32
N VAL A 203 6.12 7.80 -9.23
CA VAL A 203 5.66 7.20 -7.96
C VAL A 203 6.75 6.34 -7.32
N PHE A 204 7.51 5.59 -8.13
CA PHE A 204 8.60 4.75 -7.64
C PHE A 204 9.96 5.47 -7.62
N LEU A 205 10.01 6.75 -7.99
CA LEU A 205 11.24 7.56 -8.05
C LEU A 205 12.32 6.90 -8.91
N LEU A 206 11.92 6.37 -10.06
CA LEU A 206 12.78 5.63 -10.99
C LEU A 206 13.29 6.52 -12.10
N THR A 207 14.57 6.37 -12.41
CA THR A 207 15.20 6.98 -13.59
C THR A 207 15.65 5.89 -14.55
N TRP A 208 15.26 6.01 -15.82
CA TRP A 208 15.74 5.14 -16.90
C TRP A 208 17.01 5.72 -17.52
N THR A 209 18.05 4.91 -17.66
CA THR A 209 19.26 5.25 -18.42
C THR A 209 19.32 4.36 -19.66
N GLU A 210 19.45 4.96 -20.84
CA GLU A 210 19.62 4.20 -22.08
C GLU A 210 20.98 3.45 -22.06
N PRO A 211 21.05 2.27 -22.68
CA PRO A 211 22.30 1.53 -22.85
C PRO A 211 23.31 2.23 -23.76
#